data_AF-A0A5B9Q8Q5-F1
#
_entry.id   AF-A0A5B9Q8Q5-F1
#
_cell.length_a   1.000
_cell.length_b   1.000
_cell.length_c   1.000
_cell.angle_alpha   90.00
_cell.angle_beta   90.00
_cell.angle_gamma   90.00
#
_symmetry.space_group_name_H-M   'P 1'
#
loop_
_entity.id
_entity.type
_entity.pdbx_description
1 polymer ?
#
loop_
_entity_poly.entity_id
_entity_poly.type
_entity_poly.pdbx_seq_one_letter_code
_entity_poly.pdbx_strand_id
1 'polypeptide(L)'
;MSQSPGSIYEIRWRELFPWLILVKALRASLFIRVLVIAWLGVLVTQGGWFFIEGTFSDPADLPRIASVERPPDNSSPTLVLALSSDGETFFRTTTDAEFRGTGITRWLWRHLGQHEMGPLVEGWSWLAIPFVRILRLDTSFWQAFQLFLCGVWAIGVWALAGGAISRISARYLSREEILDPLAALKSAATKWTATAGSPLVGLLFAAMFAFPLALMGLLVRLDFFALIAGVLWGLYLVWGILLAVVLIALWFGWPLAWAAIGVERSDAFDAASRATAYVYQKPLRLGFYVIVASLLGIFGHLVVAGFATAGSALTDWAVSWGAGSERTAALVNTSLSEDNPALSTGSAITGARAIHFWKNMLASFSDSYPMALLWTASTGIYLLLRHHVDSTEMDEIEGEPGEDLRSPRTPKSNKSPEVASKTP
;
A
#
# COMPACT_ATOMS: atom_id res chain seq x y z
N MET A 1 17.62 -34.31 25.78
CA MET A 1 18.76 -33.43 26.07
C MET A 1 18.60 -32.91 27.49
N SER A 2 19.40 -33.41 28.43
CA SER A 2 19.44 -32.94 29.82
C SER A 2 20.26 -31.65 29.88
N GLN A 3 19.61 -30.53 30.15
CA GLN A 3 20.26 -29.21 30.23
C GLN A 3 20.47 -28.78 31.69
N SER A 4 21.57 -28.06 31.91
CA SER A 4 22.08 -27.63 33.21
C SER A 4 21.15 -26.60 33.90
N PRO A 5 20.99 -26.62 35.23
CA PRO A 5 20.09 -25.72 35.94
C PRO A 5 20.73 -24.33 36.10
N GLY A 6 20.04 -23.28 35.63
CA GLY A 6 20.41 -21.89 35.93
C GLY A 6 20.51 -20.90 34.77
N SER A 7 19.89 -21.13 33.61
CA SER A 7 19.75 -20.05 32.62
C SER A 7 18.54 -19.18 32.96
N ILE A 8 18.78 -17.88 33.15
CA ILE A 8 17.73 -16.87 33.16
C ILE A 8 17.11 -16.88 31.77
N TYR A 9 15.81 -17.16 31.68
CA TYR A 9 15.06 -17.10 30.43
C TYR A 9 15.16 -15.69 29.86
N GLU A 10 15.95 -15.49 28.81
CA GLU A 10 15.76 -14.34 27.94
C GLU A 10 14.38 -14.54 27.31
N ILE A 11 13.40 -13.74 27.75
CA ILE A 11 12.04 -13.80 27.22
C ILE A 11 12.14 -13.41 25.75
N ARG A 12 12.12 -14.43 24.88
CA ARG A 12 12.03 -14.23 23.43
C ARG A 12 10.60 -13.83 23.13
N TRP A 13 10.31 -12.54 23.25
CA TRP A 13 8.97 -11.97 23.01
C TRP A 13 8.34 -12.37 21.67
N ARG A 14 9.16 -12.71 20.66
CA ARG A 14 8.69 -13.22 19.36
C ARG A 14 8.11 -14.63 19.42
N GLU A 15 8.51 -15.46 20.39
CA GLU A 15 7.93 -16.78 20.61
C GLU A 15 6.57 -16.68 21.32
N LEU A 16 6.40 -15.67 22.18
CA LEU A 16 5.14 -15.41 22.89
C LEU A 16 4.13 -14.64 22.03
N PHE A 17 4.62 -13.67 21.25
CA PHE A 17 3.80 -12.80 20.40
C PHE A 17 4.41 -12.71 19.00
N PRO A 18 4.18 -13.71 18.13
CA PRO A 18 4.72 -13.74 16.76
C PRO A 18 4.35 -12.49 15.95
N TRP A 19 3.15 -11.94 16.18
CA TRP A 19 2.63 -10.76 15.49
C TRP A 19 3.51 -9.50 15.65
N LEU A 20 4.46 -9.46 16.59
CA LEU A 20 5.47 -8.39 16.69
C LEU A 20 6.34 -8.26 15.44
N ILE A 21 6.40 -9.28 14.57
CA ILE A 21 7.02 -9.17 13.25
C ILE A 21 6.37 -8.07 12.39
N LEU A 22 5.09 -7.75 12.61
CA LEU A 22 4.40 -6.67 11.90
C LEU A 22 4.92 -5.28 12.29
N VAL A 23 5.46 -5.10 13.51
CA VAL A 23 6.15 -3.86 13.90
C VAL A 23 7.44 -3.68 13.10
N LYS A 24 8.15 -4.78 12.82
CA LYS A 24 9.29 -4.75 11.92
C LYS A 24 8.88 -4.48 10.48
N ALA A 25 7.75 -5.04 10.03
CA ALA A 25 7.21 -4.79 8.70
C ALA A 25 6.88 -3.30 8.52
N LEU A 26 6.27 -2.68 9.53
CA LEU A 26 6.07 -1.24 9.60
C LEU A 26 7.40 -0.47 9.51
N ARG A 27 8.42 -0.88 10.26
CA ARG A 27 9.75 -0.25 10.15
C ARG A 27 10.34 -0.38 8.75
N ALA A 28 10.13 -1.51 8.08
CA ALA A 28 10.59 -1.73 6.71
C ALA A 28 9.86 -0.83 5.70
N SER A 29 8.56 -0.57 5.88
CA SER A 29 7.81 0.34 5.01
C SER A 29 8.30 1.79 5.09
N LEU A 30 8.85 2.20 6.23
CA LEU A 30 9.43 3.53 6.44
C LEU A 30 10.85 3.70 5.88
N PHE A 31 11.47 2.66 5.35
CA PHE A 31 12.78 2.81 4.72
C PHE A 31 12.65 3.66 3.45
N ILE A 32 13.49 4.69 3.33
CA ILE A 32 13.51 5.61 2.18
C ILE A 32 13.57 4.84 0.84
N ARG A 33 14.33 3.75 0.79
CA ARG A 33 14.45 2.91 -0.39
C ARG A 33 13.14 2.23 -0.80
N VAL A 34 12.34 1.80 0.18
CA VAL A 34 11.05 1.15 -0.04
C VAL A 34 10.03 2.19 -0.48
N LEU A 35 10.02 3.36 0.16
CA LEU A 35 9.17 4.48 -0.23
C LEU A 35 9.48 4.98 -1.65
N VAL A 36 10.75 5.08 -2.04
CA VAL A 36 11.13 5.48 -3.41
C VAL A 36 10.63 4.46 -4.43
N ILE A 37 10.76 3.15 -4.18
CA ILE A 37 10.24 2.12 -5.08
C ILE A 37 8.70 2.20 -5.17
N ALA A 38 8.02 2.39 -4.03
CA ALA A 38 6.57 2.55 -3.98
C ALA A 38 6.10 3.79 -4.76
N TRP A 39 6.75 4.93 -4.54
CA TRP A 39 6.46 6.19 -5.23
C TRP A 39 6.65 6.08 -6.74
N LEU A 40 7.77 5.52 -7.19
CA LEU A 40 8.01 5.25 -8.61
C LEU A 40 6.94 4.30 -9.19
N GLY A 41 6.56 3.25 -8.46
CA GLY A 41 5.48 2.35 -8.85
C GLY A 41 4.12 3.07 -9.02
N VAL A 42 3.79 3.98 -8.10
CA VAL A 42 2.59 4.82 -8.17
C VAL A 42 2.65 5.74 -9.39
N LEU A 43 3.76 6.44 -9.63
CA LEU A 43 3.91 7.34 -10.78
C LEU A 43 3.77 6.61 -12.12
N VAL A 44 4.41 5.45 -12.27
CA VAL A 44 4.33 4.65 -13.51
C VAL A 44 2.92 4.10 -13.70
N THR A 45 2.24 3.71 -12.62
CA THR A 45 0.85 3.23 -12.68
C THR A 45 -0.09 4.35 -13.12
N GLN A 46 -0.02 5.53 -12.47
CA GLN A 46 -0.84 6.68 -12.85
C GLN A 46 -0.54 7.19 -14.25
N GLY A 47 0.72 7.21 -14.67
CA GLY A 47 1.12 7.58 -16.02
C GLY A 47 0.52 6.65 -17.07
N GLY A 48 0.51 5.34 -16.82
CA GLY A 48 -0.12 4.38 -17.73
C GLY A 48 -1.64 4.46 -17.73
N TRP A 49 -2.28 4.66 -16.58
CA TRP A 49 -3.73 4.88 -16.51
C TRP A 49 -4.14 6.13 -17.28
N PHE A 50 -3.41 7.23 -17.13
CA PHE A 50 -3.65 8.46 -17.88
C PHE A 50 -3.51 8.25 -19.39
N PHE A 51 -2.48 7.50 -19.82
CA PHE A 51 -2.27 7.19 -21.23
C PHE A 51 -3.40 6.32 -21.81
N ILE A 52 -3.82 5.28 -21.06
CA ILE A 52 -4.93 4.41 -21.45
C ILE A 52 -6.22 5.23 -21.52
N GLU A 53 -6.55 6.00 -20.48
CA GLU A 53 -7.73 6.88 -20.44
C GLU A 53 -7.77 7.87 -21.61
N GLY A 54 -6.64 8.48 -21.96
CA GLY A 54 -6.55 9.40 -23.08
C GLY A 54 -6.79 8.78 -24.47
N THR A 55 -6.78 7.44 -24.58
CA THR A 55 -7.01 6.73 -25.85
C THR A 55 -8.51 6.47 -26.11
N PHE A 56 -9.38 6.61 -25.10
CA PHE A 56 -10.81 6.33 -25.20
C PHE A 56 -11.66 7.61 -25.08
N SER A 57 -12.83 7.61 -25.72
CA SER A 57 -13.75 8.77 -25.71
C SER A 57 -14.50 8.96 -24.39
N ASP A 58 -14.65 7.89 -23.61
CA ASP A 58 -15.38 7.89 -22.34
C ASP A 58 -14.46 7.35 -21.24
N PRO A 59 -13.81 8.23 -20.45
CA PRO A 59 -12.78 7.83 -19.52
C PRO A 59 -13.37 7.12 -18.29
N ALA A 60 -12.73 6.02 -17.88
CA ALA A 60 -13.10 5.28 -16.68
C ALA A 60 -12.89 6.03 -15.35
N ASP A 61 -12.25 7.22 -15.39
CA ASP A 61 -12.01 8.16 -14.29
C ASP A 61 -11.47 7.51 -13.00
N LEU A 62 -10.29 6.89 -13.10
CA LEU A 62 -9.65 6.22 -11.97
C LEU A 62 -9.05 7.23 -10.97
N PRO A 63 -9.15 6.97 -9.64
CA PRO A 63 -8.68 7.92 -8.65
C PRO A 63 -7.16 7.99 -8.66
N ARG A 64 -6.65 9.21 -8.51
CA ARG A 64 -5.21 9.49 -8.53
C ARG A 64 -4.76 9.76 -7.10
N ILE A 65 -3.71 9.07 -6.66
CA ILE A 65 -3.11 9.27 -5.33
C ILE A 65 -2.56 10.71 -5.19
N ALA A 66 -2.34 11.42 -6.30
CA ALA A 66 -1.83 12.79 -6.32
C ALA A 66 -2.75 13.77 -7.08
N SER A 67 -4.05 13.49 -7.20
CA SER A 67 -4.96 14.54 -7.71
C SER A 67 -4.99 15.67 -6.69
N VAL A 68 -4.53 16.83 -7.15
CA VAL A 68 -4.74 18.15 -6.56
C VAL A 68 -6.25 18.35 -6.40
N GLU A 69 -6.85 17.75 -5.38
CA GLU A 69 -8.18 18.11 -4.94
C GLU A 69 -8.00 19.37 -4.09
N ARG A 70 -8.01 20.49 -4.80
CA ARG A 70 -8.09 21.84 -4.27
C ARG A 70 -9.28 21.87 -3.30
N PRO A 71 -9.08 22.03 -1.98
CA PRO A 71 -10.20 22.33 -1.11
C PRO A 71 -10.72 23.73 -1.50
N PRO A 72 -12.04 23.95 -1.55
CA PRO A 72 -12.60 25.28 -1.57
C PRO A 72 -12.55 25.83 -0.15
N ASP A 73 -11.36 26.16 0.37
CA ASP A 73 -11.28 27.13 1.48
C ASP A 73 -9.88 27.73 1.64
N ASN A 74 -9.87 29.00 1.98
CA ASN A 74 -8.79 29.97 1.78
C ASN A 74 -7.83 29.99 2.97
N SER A 75 -7.56 28.84 3.60
CA SER A 75 -6.77 28.79 4.82
C SER A 75 -5.86 27.56 4.90
N SER A 76 -4.72 27.66 4.23
CA SER A 76 -3.56 26.80 4.54
C SER A 76 -3.23 26.89 6.03
N PRO A 77 -2.99 25.77 6.73
CA PRO A 77 -2.66 25.77 8.14
C PRO A 77 -1.21 26.24 8.30
N THR A 78 -1.01 27.52 8.58
CA THR A 78 0.22 27.98 9.21
C THR A 78 0.21 27.38 10.62
N LEU A 79 1.14 26.46 10.92
CA LEU A 79 1.45 26.07 12.29
C LEU A 79 2.14 27.28 12.95
N VAL A 80 1.38 28.35 13.20
CA VAL A 80 1.82 29.43 14.05
C VAL A 80 1.83 28.84 15.45
N LEU A 81 3.02 28.60 15.97
CA LEU A 81 3.24 28.42 17.39
C LEU A 81 2.86 29.78 18.02
N ALA A 82 1.58 29.93 18.32
CA ALA A 82 1.03 31.15 18.89
C ALA A 82 1.57 31.30 20.30
N LEU A 83 2.74 31.93 20.43
CA LEU A 83 3.07 32.69 21.62
C LEU A 83 2.16 33.91 21.57
N SER A 84 0.99 33.79 22.21
CA SER A 84 -0.02 34.85 22.30
C SER A 84 0.62 36.10 22.90
N SER A 85 0.66 37.20 22.14
CA SER A 85 1.12 38.49 22.63
C SER A 85 0.05 39.32 23.32
N ASP A 86 -1.24 39.04 23.15
CA ASP A 86 -2.25 40.01 23.58
C ASP A 86 -3.42 39.36 24.32
N GLY A 87 -3.60 39.80 25.57
CA GLY A 87 -4.74 39.50 26.40
C GLY A 87 -5.98 40.32 26.02
N GLU A 88 -7.12 39.82 26.48
CA GLU A 88 -8.47 40.43 26.57
C GLU A 88 -9.56 39.88 25.61
N THR A 89 -10.42 39.04 26.22
CA THR A 89 -11.89 38.90 26.06
C THR A 89 -12.45 38.41 24.71
N PHE A 90 -12.95 37.17 24.52
CA PHE A 90 -13.95 36.35 25.24
C PHE A 90 -15.29 37.08 25.52
N PHE A 91 -16.18 37.10 24.51
CA PHE A 91 -17.62 36.74 24.58
C PHE A 91 -18.32 37.21 23.29
N ARG A 92 -18.50 36.30 22.33
CA ARG A 92 -19.57 36.41 21.33
C ARG A 92 -20.12 35.02 21.04
N THR A 93 -21.37 34.84 21.43
CA THR A 93 -22.17 33.62 21.29
C THR A 93 -22.48 33.33 19.82
N THR A 94 -21.89 32.26 19.28
CA THR A 94 -22.39 31.57 18.09
C THR A 94 -22.33 30.07 18.33
N THR A 95 -23.52 29.49 18.20
CA THR A 95 -23.93 28.08 18.26
C THR A 95 -23.02 27.11 17.50
N ASP A 96 -22.67 26.01 18.18
CA ASP A 96 -22.49 24.64 17.67
C ASP A 96 -21.67 24.43 16.39
N ALA A 97 -20.38 24.79 16.36
CA ALA A 97 -19.42 24.20 15.40
C ALA A 97 -17.92 24.43 15.71
N GLU A 98 -17.54 24.95 16.88
CA GLU A 98 -16.13 25.20 17.20
C GLU A 98 -15.57 24.21 18.21
N PHE A 99 -15.48 22.92 17.82
CA PHE A 99 -14.42 22.05 18.35
C PHE A 99 -13.09 22.44 17.68
N ARG A 100 -12.67 23.70 17.86
CA ARG A 100 -11.41 24.26 17.34
C ARG A 100 -10.27 23.86 18.26
N GLY A 101 -9.82 22.61 18.13
CA GLY A 101 -8.49 22.26 18.59
C GLY A 101 -7.40 22.89 17.71
N THR A 102 -6.18 22.92 18.25
CA THR A 102 -4.95 23.45 17.64
C THR A 102 -4.72 22.93 16.21
N GLY A 103 -3.82 23.56 15.44
CA GLY A 103 -3.50 23.12 14.06
C GLY A 103 -3.21 21.61 13.95
N ILE A 104 -2.67 21.00 15.01
CA ILE A 104 -2.38 19.57 15.11
C ILE A 104 -3.66 18.72 15.18
N THR A 105 -4.69 19.10 15.95
CA THR A 105 -5.91 18.28 16.05
C THR A 105 -6.70 18.30 14.74
N ARG A 106 -6.70 19.44 14.03
CA ARG A 106 -7.30 19.54 12.70
C ARG A 106 -6.52 18.74 11.66
N TRP A 107 -5.19 18.78 11.73
CA TRP A 107 -4.32 17.96 10.88
C TRP A 107 -4.55 16.47 11.12
N LEU A 108 -4.58 16.03 12.39
CA LEU A 108 -4.89 14.66 12.78
C LEU A 108 -6.27 14.24 12.27
N TRP A 109 -7.30 15.06 12.50
CA TRP A 109 -8.65 14.76 12.04
C TRP A 109 -8.73 14.63 10.52
N ARG A 110 -8.03 15.49 9.76
CA ARG A 110 -7.99 15.41 8.29
C ARG A 110 -7.36 14.09 7.82
N HIS A 111 -6.20 13.73 8.33
CA HIS A 111 -5.49 12.53 7.87
C HIS A 111 -6.17 11.25 8.38
N LEU A 112 -6.72 11.26 9.60
CA LEU A 112 -7.50 10.14 10.11
C LEU A 112 -8.86 10.00 9.39
N GLY A 113 -9.50 11.11 9.05
CA GLY A 113 -10.80 11.15 8.37
C GLY A 113 -10.73 10.86 6.86
N GLN A 114 -9.60 11.14 6.21
CA GLN A 114 -9.38 10.79 4.80
C GLN A 114 -9.18 9.28 4.57
N HIS A 115 -8.72 8.56 5.59
CA HIS A 115 -8.46 7.12 5.53
C HIS A 115 -9.50 6.34 6.34
N GLU A 116 -10.76 6.31 5.88
CA GLU A 116 -11.88 5.64 6.58
C GLU A 116 -11.58 4.20 7.02
N MET A 117 -10.70 3.49 6.30
CA MET A 117 -10.31 2.09 6.60
C MET A 117 -8.79 1.90 6.88
N GLY A 118 -8.03 3.00 6.98
CA GLY A 118 -6.59 2.98 7.19
C GLY A 118 -5.74 2.74 5.91
N PRO A 119 -4.43 3.04 5.96
CA PRO A 119 -3.57 3.12 4.78
C PRO A 119 -3.29 1.75 4.14
N LEU A 120 -3.35 0.65 4.90
CA LEU A 120 -3.19 -0.68 4.32
C LEU A 120 -4.37 -1.02 3.40
N VAL A 121 -5.59 -0.76 3.85
CA VAL A 121 -6.82 -1.04 3.10
C VAL A 121 -6.93 -0.09 1.92
N GLU A 122 -6.51 1.16 2.06
CA GLU A 122 -6.44 2.11 0.94
C GLU A 122 -5.48 1.65 -0.16
N GLY A 123 -4.25 1.25 0.20
CA GLY A 123 -3.28 0.78 -0.81
C GLY A 123 -3.78 -0.45 -1.55
N TRP A 124 -4.41 -1.37 -0.82
CA TRP A 124 -5.03 -2.55 -1.39
C TRP A 124 -6.25 -2.20 -2.27
N SER A 125 -7.13 -1.30 -1.82
CA SER A 125 -8.35 -0.94 -2.53
C SER A 125 -8.02 -0.20 -3.81
N TRP A 126 -7.03 0.71 -3.79
CA TRP A 126 -6.58 1.47 -4.96
C TRP A 126 -6.10 0.59 -6.10
N LEU A 127 -5.31 -0.47 -5.80
CA LEU A 127 -4.88 -1.44 -6.80
C LEU A 127 -6.02 -2.32 -7.32
N ALA A 128 -7.04 -2.55 -6.48
CA ALA A 128 -8.19 -3.36 -6.83
C ALA A 128 -9.26 -2.60 -7.66
N ILE A 129 -9.22 -1.27 -7.72
CA ILE A 129 -10.27 -0.43 -8.34
C ILE A 129 -10.61 -0.86 -9.77
N PRO A 130 -9.65 -1.09 -10.70
CA PRO A 130 -10.00 -1.48 -12.06
C PRO A 130 -10.81 -2.78 -12.10
N PHE A 131 -10.50 -3.73 -11.22
CA PHE A 131 -11.15 -5.03 -11.12
C PHE A 131 -12.49 -4.99 -10.36
N VAL A 132 -12.71 -4.01 -9.47
CA VAL A 132 -14.03 -3.83 -8.85
C VAL A 132 -14.97 -3.13 -9.81
N ARG A 133 -14.48 -2.07 -10.48
CA ARG A 133 -15.32 -1.28 -11.38
C ARG A 133 -15.84 -2.12 -12.55
N ILE A 134 -15.05 -3.07 -13.05
CA ILE A 134 -15.50 -3.97 -14.13
C ILE A 134 -16.69 -4.87 -13.72
N LEU A 135 -16.88 -5.12 -12.42
CA LEU A 135 -17.98 -5.94 -11.90
C LEU A 135 -19.28 -5.13 -11.69
N ARG A 136 -19.27 -3.81 -11.95
CA ARG A 136 -20.48 -2.99 -11.83
C ARG A 136 -21.41 -3.23 -13.03
N LEU A 137 -22.71 -3.30 -12.76
CA LEU A 137 -23.74 -3.64 -13.74
C LEU A 137 -23.89 -2.60 -14.87
N ASP A 138 -23.54 -1.35 -14.61
CA ASP A 138 -23.64 -0.20 -15.52
C ASP A 138 -22.42 -0.02 -16.42
N THR A 139 -21.40 -0.89 -16.29
CA THR A 139 -20.15 -0.74 -17.04
C THR A 139 -20.34 -1.15 -18.49
N SER A 140 -20.11 -0.20 -19.40
CA SER A 140 -20.11 -0.46 -20.85
C SER A 140 -18.98 -1.41 -21.24
N PHE A 141 -19.13 -2.15 -22.35
CA PHE A 141 -18.08 -3.04 -22.86
C PHE A 141 -16.73 -2.33 -23.07
N TRP A 142 -16.76 -1.11 -23.62
CA TRP A 142 -15.54 -0.32 -23.85
C TRP A 142 -14.90 0.15 -22.55
N GLN A 143 -15.71 0.57 -21.57
CA GLN A 143 -15.22 0.91 -20.23
C GLN A 143 -14.63 -0.33 -19.53
N ALA A 144 -15.27 -1.49 -19.66
CA ALA A 144 -14.75 -2.76 -19.12
C ALA A 144 -13.40 -3.13 -19.75
N PHE A 145 -13.26 -2.96 -21.08
CA PHE A 145 -11.99 -3.19 -21.78
C PHE A 145 -10.89 -2.21 -21.33
N GLN A 146 -11.23 -0.93 -21.18
CA GLN A 146 -10.32 0.07 -20.63
C GLN A 146 -9.86 -0.27 -19.21
N LEU A 147 -10.80 -0.62 -18.32
CA LEU A 147 -10.50 -1.04 -16.94
C LEU A 147 -9.63 -2.30 -16.91
N PHE A 148 -9.88 -3.26 -17.82
CA PHE A 148 -9.04 -4.44 -17.98
C PHE A 148 -7.61 -4.07 -18.36
N LEU A 149 -7.41 -3.16 -19.33
CA LEU A 149 -6.08 -2.67 -19.69
C LEU A 149 -5.38 -1.96 -18.51
N CYS A 150 -6.11 -1.12 -17.76
CA CYS A 150 -5.59 -0.47 -16.56
C CYS A 150 -5.20 -1.47 -15.47
N GLY A 151 -5.97 -2.54 -15.29
CA GLY A 151 -5.69 -3.62 -14.35
C GLY A 151 -4.47 -4.44 -14.75
N VAL A 152 -4.35 -4.83 -16.02
CA VAL A 152 -3.18 -5.54 -16.56
C VAL A 152 -1.92 -4.69 -16.44
N TRP A 153 -2.01 -3.38 -16.74
CA TRP A 153 -0.92 -2.44 -16.52
C TRP A 153 -0.50 -2.38 -15.05
N ALA A 154 -1.46 -2.24 -14.13
CA ALA A 154 -1.19 -2.22 -12.70
C ALA A 154 -0.51 -3.52 -12.23
N ILE A 155 -0.99 -4.68 -12.66
CA ILE A 155 -0.33 -5.98 -12.37
C ILE A 155 1.12 -5.97 -12.88
N GLY A 156 1.36 -5.53 -14.12
CA GLY A 156 2.70 -5.51 -14.71
C GLY A 156 3.68 -4.60 -13.95
N VAL A 157 3.26 -3.40 -13.58
CA VAL A 157 4.09 -2.43 -12.84
C VAL A 157 4.35 -2.93 -11.42
N TRP A 158 3.30 -3.35 -10.71
CA TRP A 158 3.42 -3.74 -9.33
C TRP A 158 4.08 -5.12 -9.17
N ALA A 159 3.99 -6.02 -10.15
CA ALA A 159 4.73 -7.27 -10.11
C ALA A 159 6.25 -7.04 -9.97
N LEU A 160 6.75 -5.94 -10.53
CA LEU A 160 8.13 -5.49 -10.33
C LEU A 160 8.30 -4.75 -9.00
N ALA A 161 7.55 -3.66 -8.78
CA ALA A 161 7.72 -2.79 -7.61
C ALA A 161 7.33 -3.49 -6.29
N GLY A 162 6.15 -4.08 -6.23
CA GLY A 162 5.66 -4.87 -5.09
C GLY A 162 6.47 -6.15 -4.86
N GLY A 163 6.92 -6.81 -5.94
CA GLY A 163 7.86 -7.94 -5.85
C GLY A 163 9.19 -7.53 -5.21
N ALA A 164 9.75 -6.39 -5.60
CA ALA A 164 11.01 -5.87 -5.04
C ALA A 164 10.85 -5.48 -3.56
N ILE A 165 9.75 -4.80 -3.20
CA ILE A 165 9.46 -4.43 -1.81
C ILE A 165 9.25 -5.69 -0.96
N SER A 166 8.52 -6.69 -1.47
CA SER A 166 8.32 -7.96 -0.78
C SER A 166 9.65 -8.68 -0.54
N ARG A 167 10.57 -8.65 -1.52
CA ARG A 167 11.91 -9.24 -1.36
C ARG A 167 12.78 -8.52 -0.32
N ILE A 168 12.79 -7.18 -0.33
CA ILE A 168 13.47 -6.38 0.70
C ILE A 168 12.90 -6.71 2.09
N SER A 169 11.58 -6.78 2.19
CA SER A 169 10.87 -7.08 3.42
C SER A 169 11.18 -8.49 3.90
N ALA A 170 11.18 -9.49 3.02
CA ALA A 170 11.48 -10.87 3.36
C ALA A 170 12.89 -11.00 3.96
N ARG A 171 13.90 -10.44 3.30
CA ARG A 171 15.29 -10.44 3.82
C ARG A 171 15.40 -9.73 5.16
N TYR A 172 14.73 -8.60 5.33
CA TYR A 172 14.78 -7.84 6.57
C TYR A 172 14.02 -8.52 7.72
N LEU A 173 12.85 -9.11 7.46
CA LEU A 173 12.03 -9.76 8.48
C LEU A 173 12.64 -11.09 8.93
N SER A 174 13.18 -11.88 8.00
CA SER A 174 13.75 -13.20 8.26
C SER A 174 15.21 -13.13 8.72
N ARG A 175 16.05 -12.31 8.08
CA ARG A 175 17.51 -12.28 8.31
C ARG A 175 18.03 -10.99 8.94
N GLU A 176 17.20 -9.95 9.04
CA GLU A 176 17.61 -8.60 9.47
C GLU A 176 18.70 -7.99 8.56
N GLU A 177 18.76 -8.48 7.32
CA GLU A 177 19.66 -7.98 6.28
C GLU A 177 18.92 -7.00 5.39
N ILE A 178 19.57 -5.87 5.11
CA ILE A 178 18.98 -4.84 4.27
C ILE A 178 19.50 -5.04 2.85
N LEU A 179 18.60 -5.40 1.94
CA LEU A 179 18.92 -5.59 0.53
C LEU A 179 19.08 -4.23 -0.19
N ASP A 180 20.00 -4.19 -1.14
CA ASP A 180 20.17 -3.04 -2.03
C ASP A 180 18.97 -2.88 -2.97
N PRO A 181 18.48 -1.65 -3.28
CA PRO A 181 17.26 -1.46 -4.06
C PRO A 181 17.38 -1.97 -5.50
N LEU A 182 18.56 -1.82 -6.12
CA LEU A 182 18.79 -2.30 -7.48
C LEU A 182 18.86 -3.82 -7.51
N ALA A 183 19.50 -4.42 -6.50
CA ALA A 183 19.50 -5.88 -6.33
C ALA A 183 18.07 -6.42 -6.12
N ALA A 184 17.24 -5.71 -5.35
CA ALA A 184 15.84 -6.07 -5.14
C ALA A 184 15.01 -5.98 -6.43
N LEU A 185 15.17 -4.91 -7.22
CA LEU A 185 14.51 -4.77 -8.52
C LEU A 185 14.97 -5.85 -9.50
N LYS A 186 16.27 -6.15 -9.55
CA LYS A 186 16.80 -7.24 -10.38
C LYS A 186 16.22 -8.58 -9.96
N SER A 187 16.18 -8.86 -8.66
CA SER A 187 15.52 -10.07 -8.11
C SER A 187 14.05 -10.14 -8.54
N ALA A 188 13.30 -9.04 -8.38
CA ALA A 188 11.90 -9.00 -8.78
C ALA A 188 11.72 -9.21 -10.30
N ALA A 189 12.60 -8.64 -11.13
CA ALA A 189 12.58 -8.83 -12.57
C ALA A 189 12.77 -10.31 -12.97
N THR A 190 13.63 -11.06 -12.27
CA THR A 190 13.83 -12.49 -12.55
C THR A 190 12.59 -13.35 -12.28
N LYS A 191 11.72 -12.92 -11.36
CA LYS A 191 10.46 -13.60 -11.01
C LYS A 191 9.23 -12.80 -11.44
N TRP A 192 9.39 -11.84 -12.33
CA TRP A 192 8.31 -10.95 -12.76
C TRP A 192 7.13 -11.71 -13.34
N THR A 193 7.38 -12.73 -14.16
CA THR A 193 6.33 -13.57 -14.75
C THR A 193 5.58 -14.38 -13.69
N ALA A 194 6.25 -14.86 -12.65
CA ALA A 194 5.61 -15.55 -11.54
C ALA A 194 4.73 -14.58 -10.73
N THR A 195 5.26 -13.40 -10.40
CA THR A 195 4.53 -12.38 -9.63
C THR A 195 3.33 -11.84 -10.41
N ALA A 196 3.50 -11.47 -11.67
CA ALA A 196 2.41 -11.01 -12.54
C ALA A 196 1.40 -12.14 -12.84
N GLY A 197 1.89 -13.37 -13.02
CA GLY A 197 1.06 -14.53 -13.33
C GLY A 197 0.15 -14.96 -12.18
N SER A 198 0.57 -14.75 -10.93
CA SER A 198 -0.20 -15.19 -9.76
C SER A 198 -1.65 -14.67 -9.69
N PRO A 199 -1.92 -13.35 -9.79
CA PRO A 199 -3.29 -12.83 -9.85
C PRO A 199 -3.99 -13.22 -11.15
N LEU A 200 -3.27 -13.35 -12.28
CA LEU A 200 -3.84 -13.79 -13.55
C LEU A 200 -4.39 -15.23 -13.48
N VAL A 201 -3.74 -16.11 -12.72
CA VAL A 201 -4.25 -17.46 -12.43
C VAL A 201 -5.61 -17.37 -11.73
N GLY A 202 -5.73 -16.55 -10.69
CA GLY A 202 -7.02 -16.37 -10.00
C GLY A 202 -8.09 -15.72 -10.88
N LEU A 203 -7.71 -14.74 -11.71
CA LEU A 203 -8.60 -14.13 -12.70
C LEU A 203 -9.07 -15.14 -13.76
N LEU A 204 -8.19 -16.06 -14.18
CA LEU A 204 -8.55 -17.15 -15.11
C LEU A 204 -9.56 -18.10 -14.47
N PHE A 205 -9.39 -18.47 -13.20
CA PHE A 205 -10.40 -19.24 -12.47
C PHE A 205 -11.71 -18.47 -12.36
N ALA A 206 -11.68 -17.18 -12.03
CA ALA A 206 -12.88 -16.36 -11.97
C ALA A 206 -13.59 -16.30 -13.34
N ALA A 207 -12.85 -16.12 -14.43
CA ALA A 207 -13.38 -16.13 -15.78
C ALA A 207 -14.00 -17.49 -16.15
N MET A 208 -13.39 -18.60 -15.75
CA MET A 208 -13.92 -19.95 -15.97
C MET A 208 -15.30 -20.14 -15.31
N PHE A 209 -15.49 -19.62 -14.09
CA PHE A 209 -16.80 -19.69 -13.40
C PHE A 209 -17.80 -18.64 -13.92
N ALA A 210 -17.33 -17.47 -14.36
CA ALA A 210 -18.17 -16.43 -14.93
C ALA A 210 -18.66 -16.76 -16.34
N PHE A 211 -17.87 -17.48 -17.14
CA PHE A 211 -18.16 -17.74 -18.54
C PHE A 211 -19.50 -18.46 -18.79
N PRO A 212 -19.87 -19.54 -18.08
CA PRO A 212 -21.19 -20.15 -18.21
C PRO A 212 -22.34 -19.19 -17.91
N LEU A 213 -22.20 -18.35 -16.88
CA LEU A 213 -23.21 -17.34 -16.53
C LEU A 213 -23.34 -16.26 -17.61
N ALA A 214 -22.21 -15.83 -18.18
CA ALA A 214 -22.21 -14.87 -19.29
C ALA A 214 -22.87 -15.45 -20.54
N LEU A 215 -22.59 -16.71 -20.89
CA LEU A 215 -23.21 -17.41 -22.02
C LEU A 215 -24.72 -17.54 -21.81
N MET A 216 -25.14 -17.90 -20.60
CA MET A 216 -26.56 -17.95 -20.24
C MET A 216 -27.22 -16.57 -20.30
N GLY A 217 -26.54 -15.51 -19.83
CA GLY A 217 -27.00 -14.14 -19.94
C GLY A 217 -27.23 -13.69 -21.39
N LEU A 218 -26.44 -14.20 -22.34
CA LEU A 218 -26.66 -13.96 -23.77
C LEU A 218 -27.95 -14.64 -24.26
N LEU A 219 -28.24 -15.86 -23.81
CA LEU A 219 -29.47 -16.58 -24.15
C LEU A 219 -30.71 -15.89 -23.59
N VAL A 220 -30.63 -15.32 -22.37
CA VAL A 220 -31.73 -14.59 -21.71
C VAL A 220 -32.22 -13.37 -22.52
N ARG A 221 -31.46 -12.89 -23.51
CA ARG A 221 -31.94 -11.85 -24.44
C ARG A 221 -33.17 -12.27 -25.27
N LEU A 222 -33.43 -13.57 -25.35
CA LEU A 222 -34.60 -14.13 -26.01
C LEU A 222 -35.66 -14.48 -24.96
N ASP A 223 -36.90 -14.02 -25.14
CA ASP A 223 -37.99 -14.15 -24.15
C ASP A 223 -38.22 -15.59 -23.66
N PHE A 224 -38.10 -16.57 -24.57
CA PHE A 224 -38.23 -17.98 -24.24
C PHE A 224 -37.17 -18.47 -23.24
N PHE A 225 -35.90 -18.07 -23.44
CA PHE A 225 -34.81 -18.46 -22.55
C PHE A 225 -34.83 -17.66 -21.25
N ALA A 226 -35.40 -16.45 -21.24
CA ALA A 226 -35.64 -15.69 -20.01
C ALA A 226 -36.60 -16.43 -19.07
N LEU A 227 -37.68 -17.03 -19.61
CA LEU A 227 -38.59 -17.88 -18.82
C LEU A 227 -37.85 -19.07 -18.18
N ILE A 228 -37.06 -19.79 -18.98
CA ILE A 228 -36.26 -20.93 -18.50
C ILE A 228 -35.26 -20.49 -17.44
N ALA A 229 -34.54 -19.39 -17.66
CA ALA A 229 -33.60 -18.84 -16.70
C ALA A 229 -34.31 -18.43 -15.40
N GLY A 230 -35.52 -17.88 -15.47
CA GLY A 230 -36.33 -17.56 -14.29
C GLY A 230 -36.66 -18.80 -13.45
N VAL A 231 -37.03 -19.91 -14.08
CA VAL A 231 -37.28 -21.20 -13.39
C VAL A 231 -35.98 -21.78 -12.81
N LEU A 232 -34.88 -21.70 -13.56
CA LEU A 232 -33.57 -22.24 -13.18
C LEU A 232 -32.71 -21.25 -12.35
N TRP A 233 -33.26 -20.12 -11.92
CA TRP A 233 -32.47 -19.04 -11.30
C TRP A 233 -31.76 -19.50 -10.01
N GLY A 234 -32.35 -20.46 -9.29
CA GLY A 234 -31.71 -21.09 -8.14
C GLY A 234 -30.34 -21.70 -8.48
N LEU A 235 -30.20 -22.34 -9.65
CA LEU A 235 -28.92 -22.87 -10.11
C LEU A 235 -27.92 -21.76 -10.48
N TYR A 236 -28.42 -20.64 -11.04
CA TYR A 236 -27.59 -19.49 -11.37
C TYR A 236 -27.03 -18.84 -10.10
N LEU A 237 -27.84 -18.74 -9.04
CA LEU A 237 -27.40 -18.26 -7.75
C LEU A 237 -26.34 -19.17 -7.14
N VAL A 238 -26.52 -20.50 -7.20
CA VAL A 238 -25.49 -21.45 -6.74
C VAL A 238 -24.18 -21.24 -7.50
N TRP A 239 -24.24 -21.08 -8.82
CA TRP A 239 -23.05 -20.83 -9.63
C TRP A 239 -22.40 -19.47 -9.34
N GLY A 240 -23.22 -18.45 -9.10
CA GLY A 240 -22.77 -17.13 -8.66
C GLY A 240 -22.08 -17.16 -7.28
N ILE A 241 -22.56 -18.01 -6.36
CA ILE A 241 -21.90 -18.24 -5.08
C ILE A 241 -20.53 -18.91 -5.28
N LEU A 242 -20.40 -19.88 -6.20
CA LEU A 242 -19.10 -20.48 -6.53
C LEU A 242 -18.12 -19.43 -7.09
N LEU A 243 -18.59 -18.56 -7.99
CA LEU A 243 -17.81 -17.43 -8.47
C LEU A 243 -17.41 -16.48 -7.33
N ALA A 244 -18.33 -16.17 -6.42
CA ALA A 244 -18.05 -15.32 -5.26
C ALA A 244 -16.97 -15.93 -4.35
N VAL A 245 -16.99 -17.25 -4.13
CA VAL A 245 -15.91 -17.96 -3.41
C VAL A 245 -14.58 -17.73 -4.13
N VAL A 246 -14.47 -18.00 -5.43
CA VAL A 246 -13.23 -17.77 -6.18
C VAL A 246 -12.75 -16.31 -6.09
N LEU A 247 -13.67 -15.35 -6.19
CA LEU A 247 -13.35 -13.94 -6.06
C LEU A 247 -12.86 -13.57 -4.65
N ILE A 248 -13.44 -14.12 -3.57
CA ILE A 248 -12.98 -13.89 -2.19
C ILE A 248 -11.53 -14.38 -2.01
N ALA A 249 -11.20 -15.57 -2.52
CA ALA A 249 -9.83 -16.08 -2.51
C ALA A 249 -8.87 -15.13 -3.22
N LEU A 250 -9.24 -14.67 -4.42
CA LEU A 250 -8.42 -13.73 -5.18
C LEU A 250 -8.26 -12.42 -4.40
N TRP A 251 -9.37 -11.85 -3.91
CA TRP A 251 -9.48 -10.55 -3.25
C TRP A 251 -8.56 -10.40 -2.03
N PHE A 252 -8.47 -11.42 -1.18
CA PHE A 252 -7.59 -11.43 -0.01
C PHE A 252 -6.24 -12.12 -0.26
N GLY A 253 -6.18 -13.07 -1.19
CA GLY A 253 -5.01 -13.91 -1.42
C GLY A 253 -3.96 -13.28 -2.32
N TRP A 254 -4.33 -12.38 -3.23
CA TRP A 254 -3.38 -11.84 -4.22
C TRP A 254 -2.12 -11.16 -3.60
N PRO A 255 -2.19 -10.36 -2.52
CA PRO A 255 -0.98 -9.76 -1.93
C PRO A 255 -0.12 -10.81 -1.21
N LEU A 256 -0.76 -11.82 -0.60
CA LEU A 256 -0.09 -12.93 0.07
C LEU A 256 0.66 -13.83 -0.92
N ALA A 257 0.12 -14.02 -2.13
CA ALA A 257 0.79 -14.79 -3.17
C ALA A 257 2.08 -14.10 -3.64
N TRP A 258 2.09 -12.78 -3.73
CA TRP A 258 3.30 -12.03 -4.09
C TRP A 258 4.35 -12.06 -2.97
N ALA A 259 3.90 -11.99 -1.72
CA ALA A 259 4.75 -12.23 -0.56
C ALA A 259 5.37 -13.63 -0.61
N ALA A 260 4.60 -14.67 -0.94
CA ALA A 260 5.10 -16.03 -1.12
C ALA A 260 6.23 -16.10 -2.15
N ILE A 261 6.05 -15.45 -3.31
CA ILE A 261 7.09 -15.40 -4.36
C ILE A 261 8.32 -14.64 -3.89
N GLY A 262 8.16 -13.57 -3.10
CA GLY A 262 9.28 -12.81 -2.53
C GLY A 262 10.11 -13.59 -1.50
N VAL A 263 9.46 -14.50 -0.76
CA VAL A 263 10.09 -15.30 0.31
C VAL A 263 10.63 -16.63 -0.22
N GLU A 264 9.83 -17.36 -0.98
CA GLU A 264 10.07 -18.76 -1.39
C GLU A 264 10.35 -18.91 -2.89
N ARG A 265 10.30 -17.82 -3.67
CA ARG A 265 10.60 -17.83 -5.11
C ARG A 265 9.81 -18.88 -5.91
N SER A 266 8.64 -19.26 -5.41
CA SER A 266 7.75 -20.25 -6.03
C SER A 266 7.18 -19.79 -7.37
N ASP A 267 6.61 -20.72 -8.13
CA ASP A 267 5.90 -20.41 -9.37
C ASP A 267 4.52 -19.76 -9.09
N ALA A 268 3.95 -19.09 -10.10
CA ALA A 268 2.70 -18.34 -9.99
C ALA A 268 1.53 -19.15 -9.41
N PHE A 269 1.36 -20.39 -9.89
CA PHE A 269 0.28 -21.28 -9.48
C PHE A 269 0.47 -21.79 -8.05
N ASP A 270 1.69 -22.19 -7.68
CA ASP A 270 2.00 -22.64 -6.31
C ASP A 270 1.76 -21.50 -5.31
N ALA A 271 2.25 -20.30 -5.61
CA ALA A 271 2.04 -19.11 -4.79
C ALA A 271 0.55 -18.77 -4.61
N ALA A 272 -0.23 -18.78 -5.71
CA ALA A 272 -1.66 -18.50 -5.67
C ALA A 272 -2.43 -19.56 -4.88
N SER A 273 -2.07 -20.84 -5.02
CA SER A 273 -2.67 -21.96 -4.30
C SER A 273 -2.44 -21.85 -2.79
N ARG A 274 -1.20 -21.59 -2.35
CA ARG A 274 -0.86 -21.40 -0.93
C ARG A 274 -1.60 -20.20 -0.33
N ALA A 275 -1.59 -19.06 -1.02
CA ALA A 275 -2.29 -17.86 -0.56
C ALA A 275 -3.79 -18.12 -0.40
N THR A 276 -4.42 -18.79 -1.37
CA THR A 276 -5.82 -19.20 -1.31
C THR A 276 -6.09 -20.14 -0.14
N ALA A 277 -5.21 -21.12 0.08
CA ALA A 277 -5.31 -22.03 1.20
C ALA A 277 -5.28 -21.30 2.55
N TYR A 278 -4.38 -20.33 2.72
CA TYR A 278 -4.30 -19.55 3.97
C TYR A 278 -5.55 -18.70 4.22
N VAL A 279 -6.12 -18.09 3.18
CA VAL A 279 -7.36 -17.31 3.27
C VAL A 279 -8.50 -18.17 3.83
N TYR A 280 -8.66 -19.40 3.35
CA TYR A 280 -9.76 -20.28 3.78
C TYR A 280 -9.49 -21.06 5.06
N GLN A 281 -8.25 -21.46 5.32
CA GLN A 281 -7.95 -22.30 6.48
C GLN A 281 -7.96 -21.52 7.80
N LYS A 282 -7.56 -20.24 7.78
CA LYS A 282 -7.42 -19.41 9.00
C LYS A 282 -7.94 -17.97 8.81
N PRO A 283 -9.19 -17.75 8.35
CA PRO A 283 -9.71 -16.42 8.03
C PRO A 283 -9.70 -15.46 9.23
N LEU A 284 -10.00 -15.95 10.44
CA LEU A 284 -9.98 -15.12 11.65
C LEU A 284 -8.57 -14.62 12.02
N ARG A 285 -7.54 -15.44 11.79
CA ARG A 285 -6.15 -15.04 12.06
C ARG A 285 -5.65 -14.07 11.01
N LEU A 286 -5.98 -14.31 9.73
CA LEU A 286 -5.72 -13.36 8.66
C LEU A 286 -6.35 -12.00 9.00
N GLY A 287 -7.63 -11.98 9.37
CA GLY A 287 -8.33 -10.76 9.81
C GLY A 287 -7.64 -10.07 10.97
N PHE A 288 -7.25 -10.80 12.01
CA PHE A 288 -6.49 -10.25 13.15
C PHE A 288 -5.18 -9.60 12.70
N TYR A 289 -4.39 -10.26 11.84
CA TYR A 289 -3.13 -9.69 11.35
C TYR A 289 -3.33 -8.47 10.45
N VAL A 290 -4.36 -8.46 9.62
CA VAL A 290 -4.74 -7.30 8.80
C VAL A 290 -5.14 -6.12 9.70
N ILE A 291 -5.91 -6.35 10.76
CA ILE A 291 -6.29 -5.31 11.73
C ILE A 291 -5.04 -4.74 12.42
N VAL A 292 -4.17 -5.59 12.95
CA VAL A 292 -2.92 -5.15 13.60
C VAL A 292 -2.04 -4.37 12.63
N ALA A 293 -1.86 -4.86 11.41
CA ALA A 293 -1.08 -4.18 10.38
C ALA A 293 -1.70 -2.84 9.97
N SER A 294 -3.04 -2.74 9.95
CA SER A 294 -3.75 -1.49 9.64
C SER A 294 -3.58 -0.45 10.74
N LEU A 295 -3.69 -0.85 12.02
CA LEU A 295 -3.46 0.04 13.17
C LEU A 295 -2.03 0.57 13.21
N LEU A 296 -1.05 -0.32 13.02
CA LEU A 296 0.36 0.06 12.88
C LEU A 296 0.57 0.96 11.65
N GLY A 297 -0.15 0.66 10.57
CA GLY A 297 -0.16 1.42 9.34
C GLY A 297 -0.57 2.86 9.55
N ILE A 298 -1.66 3.12 10.28
CA ILE A 298 -2.13 4.47 10.62
C ILE A 298 -1.02 5.26 11.30
N PHE A 299 -0.33 4.66 12.27
CA PHE A 299 0.80 5.33 12.92
C PHE A 299 1.91 5.70 11.94
N GLY A 300 2.33 4.76 11.08
CA GLY A 300 3.37 5.06 10.09
C GLY A 300 2.94 6.10 9.05
N HIS A 301 1.66 6.10 8.64
CA HIS A 301 1.11 7.13 7.76
C HIS A 301 1.20 8.51 8.42
N LEU A 302 0.76 8.64 9.68
CA LEU A 302 0.85 9.90 10.43
C LEU A 302 2.30 10.39 10.54
N VAL A 303 3.26 9.48 10.73
CA VAL A 303 4.68 9.85 10.76
C VAL A 303 5.12 10.40 9.40
N VAL A 304 4.86 9.69 8.30
CA VAL A 304 5.28 10.11 6.95
C VAL A 304 4.59 11.40 6.53
N ALA A 305 3.27 11.48 6.66
CA ALA A 305 2.49 12.68 6.35
C ALA A 305 2.88 13.85 7.25
N GLY A 306 3.19 13.57 8.52
CA GLY A 306 3.66 14.56 9.48
C GLY A 306 5.00 15.15 9.06
N PHE A 307 5.97 14.33 8.66
CA PHE A 307 7.25 14.79 8.15
C PHE A 307 7.12 15.60 6.84
N ALA A 308 6.28 15.14 5.90
CA ALA A 308 6.05 15.87 4.65
C ALA A 308 5.37 17.24 4.90
N THR A 309 4.33 17.26 5.73
CA THR A 309 3.61 18.49 6.11
C THR A 309 4.52 19.44 6.88
N ALA A 310 5.22 18.95 7.89
CA ALA A 310 6.13 19.75 8.70
C ALA A 310 7.30 20.29 7.87
N GLY A 311 7.89 19.47 7.00
CA GLY A 311 8.96 19.88 6.10
C GLY A 311 8.52 21.00 5.16
N SER A 312 7.33 20.87 4.56
CA SER A 312 6.75 21.94 3.74
C SER A 312 6.47 23.21 4.56
N ALA A 313 5.84 23.08 5.73
CA ALA A 313 5.46 24.24 6.55
C ALA A 313 6.67 24.98 7.12
N LEU A 314 7.71 24.25 7.55
CA LEU A 314 8.97 24.84 8.01
C LEU A 314 9.71 25.53 6.87
N THR A 315 9.61 25.01 5.65
CA THR A 315 10.16 25.66 4.45
C THR A 315 9.43 26.97 4.18
N ASP A 316 8.09 26.95 4.16
CA ASP A 316 7.28 28.17 3.98
C ASP A 316 7.59 29.21 5.06
N TRP A 317 7.68 28.78 6.33
CA TRP A 317 8.03 29.62 7.46
C TRP A 317 9.44 30.23 7.29
N ALA A 318 10.44 29.42 7.00
CA ALA A 318 11.82 29.89 6.83
C ALA A 318 11.95 30.89 5.67
N VAL A 319 11.29 30.62 4.54
CA VAL A 319 11.25 31.54 3.38
C VAL A 319 10.55 32.86 3.73
N SER A 320 9.52 32.83 4.60
CA SER A 320 8.81 34.05 5.00
C SER A 320 9.66 35.07 5.75
N TRP A 321 10.73 34.66 6.44
CA TRP A 321 11.69 35.59 7.06
C TRP A 321 12.42 36.46 6.04
N GLY A 322 12.71 35.91 4.85
CA GLY A 322 13.41 36.64 3.79
C GLY A 322 12.47 37.34 2.81
N ALA A 323 11.40 36.66 2.40
CA ALA A 323 10.49 37.16 1.37
C ALA A 323 9.33 38.03 1.92
N GLY A 324 9.07 37.97 3.23
CA GLY A 324 7.88 38.53 3.86
C GLY A 324 6.70 37.57 3.85
N SER A 325 5.86 37.63 4.88
CA SER A 325 4.72 36.72 5.07
C SER A 325 3.67 36.81 3.95
N GLU A 326 3.33 38.02 3.50
CA GLU A 326 2.36 38.24 2.42
C GLU A 326 2.84 37.68 1.07
N ARG A 327 4.13 37.90 0.74
CA ARG A 327 4.72 37.40 -0.50
C ARG A 327 4.77 35.88 -0.52
N THR A 328 5.20 35.25 0.57
CA THR A 328 5.23 33.79 0.68
C THR A 328 3.83 33.21 0.61
N ALA A 329 2.87 33.79 1.33
CA ALA A 329 1.47 33.38 1.25
C ALA A 329 0.92 33.47 -0.18
N ALA A 330 1.23 34.55 -0.91
CA ALA A 330 0.83 34.71 -2.31
C ALA A 330 1.45 33.66 -3.25
N LEU A 331 2.67 33.18 -2.98
CA LEU A 331 3.32 32.14 -3.78
C LEU A 331 2.86 30.72 -3.42
N VAL A 332 2.39 30.50 -2.19
CA VAL A 332 2.12 29.16 -1.63
C VAL A 332 0.62 28.82 -1.56
N ASN A 333 -0.24 29.79 -1.24
CA ASN A 333 -1.66 29.54 -0.96
C ASN A 333 -2.57 29.78 -2.17
N THR A 334 -2.04 30.32 -3.26
CA THR A 334 -2.84 30.89 -4.34
C THR A 334 -3.33 29.81 -5.30
N SER A 335 -4.65 29.80 -5.54
CA SER A 335 -5.20 29.29 -6.78
C SER A 335 -4.49 29.96 -7.96
N LEU A 336 -3.88 29.23 -8.89
CA LEU A 336 -3.20 29.76 -10.09
C LEU A 336 -4.09 30.59 -11.05
N SER A 337 -5.13 31.26 -10.56
CA SER A 337 -5.91 32.30 -11.23
C SER A 337 -5.03 33.51 -11.52
N GLU A 338 -5.01 33.94 -12.78
CA GLU A 338 -4.18 35.03 -13.32
C GLU A 338 -4.46 36.41 -12.68
N ASP A 339 -5.55 36.54 -11.92
CA ASP A 339 -6.03 37.81 -11.36
C ASP A 339 -5.42 38.21 -10.00
N ASN A 340 -4.40 37.51 -9.49
CA ASN A 340 -3.80 37.88 -8.20
C ASN A 340 -2.79 39.05 -8.36
N PRO A 341 -3.04 40.23 -7.76
CA PRO A 341 -2.17 41.41 -7.92
C PRO A 341 -0.76 41.22 -7.32
N ALA A 342 -0.57 40.25 -6.42
CA ALA A 342 0.74 39.90 -5.90
C ALA A 342 1.60 39.11 -6.92
N LEU A 343 0.99 38.52 -7.96
CA LEU A 343 1.65 37.81 -9.05
C LEU A 343 1.72 38.70 -10.31
N SER A 344 2.15 39.95 -10.13
CA SER A 344 2.18 41.01 -11.17
C SER A 344 3.17 40.78 -12.33
N THR A 345 3.92 39.68 -12.35
CA THR A 345 4.92 39.40 -13.40
C THR A 345 4.91 37.91 -13.77
N GLY A 346 5.06 37.60 -15.06
CA GLY A 346 5.08 36.20 -15.56
C GLY A 346 6.14 35.32 -14.89
N SER A 347 7.27 35.89 -14.46
CA SER A 347 8.30 35.17 -13.71
C SER A 347 7.84 34.72 -12.32
N ALA A 348 7.01 35.51 -11.63
CA ALA A 348 6.45 35.16 -10.33
C ALA A 348 5.45 34.00 -10.45
N ILE A 349 4.67 33.96 -11.53
CA ILE A 349 3.73 32.86 -11.83
C ILE A 349 4.50 31.57 -12.10
N THR A 350 5.55 31.63 -12.92
CA THR A 350 6.42 30.47 -13.17
C THR A 350 7.09 29.99 -11.88
N GLY A 351 7.54 30.92 -11.02
CA GLY A 351 8.09 30.59 -9.70
C GLY A 351 7.07 29.90 -8.78
N ALA A 352 5.85 30.40 -8.69
CA ALA A 352 4.78 29.78 -7.92
C ALA A 352 4.45 28.36 -8.43
N ARG A 353 4.38 28.17 -9.75
CA ARG A 353 4.20 26.84 -10.37
C ARG A 353 5.31 25.88 -9.98
N ALA A 354 6.57 26.34 -9.97
CA ALA A 354 7.70 25.53 -9.55
C ALA A 354 7.63 25.17 -8.06
N ILE A 355 7.23 26.10 -7.19
CA ILE A 355 7.03 25.84 -5.75
C ILE A 355 5.95 24.76 -5.55
N HIS A 356 4.79 24.91 -6.20
CA HIS A 356 3.73 23.92 -6.14
C HIS A 356 4.17 22.56 -6.68
N PHE A 357 4.95 22.53 -7.77
CA PHE A 357 5.50 21.28 -8.30
C PHE A 357 6.32 20.54 -7.23
N TRP A 358 7.25 21.19 -6.54
CA TRP A 358 8.06 20.56 -5.50
C TRP A 358 7.25 20.14 -4.28
N LYS A 359 6.29 20.97 -3.84
CA LYS A 359 5.39 20.63 -2.73
C LYS A 359 4.50 19.43 -3.08
N ASN A 360 3.97 19.37 -4.30
CA ASN A 360 3.19 18.24 -4.79
C ASN A 360 4.04 16.99 -4.96
N MET A 361 5.31 17.13 -5.34
CA MET A 361 6.24 15.99 -5.39
C MET A 361 6.46 15.38 -4.00
N LEU A 362 6.65 16.22 -2.98
CA LEU A 362 6.79 15.78 -1.58
C LEU A 362 5.49 15.16 -1.04
N ALA A 363 4.33 15.76 -1.33
CA ALA A 363 3.03 15.21 -0.96
C ALA A 363 2.79 13.84 -1.63
N SER A 364 2.97 13.76 -2.96
CA SER A 364 2.86 12.50 -3.71
C SER A 364 3.80 11.41 -3.19
N PHE A 365 5.01 11.78 -2.74
CA PHE A 365 5.93 10.85 -2.10
C PHE A 365 5.37 10.31 -0.79
N SER A 366 4.81 11.18 0.06
CA SER A 366 4.12 10.79 1.30
C SER A 366 2.90 9.89 1.02
N ASP A 367 2.08 10.25 0.04
CA ASP A 367 0.85 9.54 -0.31
C ASP A 367 1.10 8.16 -0.94
N SER A 368 2.36 7.85 -1.29
CA SER A 368 2.76 6.51 -1.74
C SER A 368 2.97 5.50 -0.59
N TYR A 369 3.00 5.96 0.66
CA TYR A 369 3.20 5.13 1.85
C TYR A 369 2.25 3.92 1.97
N PRO A 370 0.93 4.04 1.70
CA PRO A 370 -0.01 2.90 1.62
C PRO A 370 0.53 1.70 0.83
N MET A 371 1.22 1.95 -0.28
CA MET A 371 1.78 0.89 -1.12
C MET A 371 3.02 0.25 -0.50
N ALA A 372 3.91 1.05 0.08
CA ALA A 372 5.06 0.53 0.84
C ALA A 372 4.59 -0.38 1.99
N LEU A 373 3.55 0.05 2.71
CA LEU A 373 2.95 -0.71 3.78
C LEU A 373 2.28 -1.99 3.28
N LEU A 374 1.50 -1.94 2.20
CA LEU A 374 0.79 -3.10 1.66
C LEU A 374 1.74 -4.30 1.46
N TRP A 375 2.86 -4.10 0.78
CA TRP A 375 3.79 -5.18 0.43
C TRP A 375 4.61 -5.67 1.62
N THR A 376 5.09 -4.76 2.46
CA THR A 376 5.85 -5.10 3.67
C THR A 376 4.96 -5.85 4.68
N ALA A 377 3.73 -5.37 4.90
CA ALA A 377 2.76 -6.01 5.77
C ALA A 377 2.33 -7.37 5.21
N SER A 378 2.03 -7.47 3.91
CA SER A 378 1.67 -8.75 3.27
C SER A 378 2.78 -9.79 3.43
N THR A 379 4.05 -9.38 3.34
CA THR A 379 5.20 -10.25 3.60
C THR A 379 5.23 -10.74 5.05
N GLY A 380 5.04 -9.84 6.03
CA GLY A 380 4.97 -10.23 7.44
C GLY A 380 3.78 -11.14 7.76
N ILE A 381 2.60 -10.84 7.19
CA ILE A 381 1.38 -11.65 7.36
C ILE A 381 1.58 -13.04 6.76
N TYR A 382 2.18 -13.13 5.57
CA TYR A 382 2.50 -14.40 4.93
C TYR A 382 3.45 -15.26 5.81
N LEU A 383 4.53 -14.67 6.33
CA LEU A 383 5.45 -15.37 7.24
C LEU A 383 4.75 -15.90 8.50
N LEU A 384 3.81 -15.13 9.06
CA LEU A 384 3.01 -15.57 10.20
C LEU A 384 2.06 -16.71 9.86
N LEU A 385 1.40 -16.64 8.69
CA LEU A 385 0.45 -17.65 8.26
C LEU A 385 1.14 -18.97 7.96
N ARG A 386 2.23 -18.98 7.20
CA ARG A 386 2.98 -20.22 6.92
C ARG A 386 3.58 -20.84 8.17
N HIS A 387 4.01 -20.02 9.15
CA HIS A 387 4.51 -20.53 10.41
C HIS A 387 3.43 -21.28 11.19
N HIS A 388 2.19 -20.80 11.12
CA HIS A 388 1.06 -21.43 11.81
C HIS A 388 0.38 -22.56 11.06
N VAL A 389 0.39 -22.51 9.72
CA VAL A 389 -0.30 -23.48 8.87
C VAL A 389 0.65 -24.62 8.49
N ASP A 390 1.86 -24.27 8.04
CA ASP A 390 2.83 -25.23 7.48
C ASP A 390 3.95 -25.58 8.47
N SER A 391 3.97 -24.98 9.66
CA SER A 391 5.04 -25.15 10.65
C SER A 391 6.44 -24.78 10.12
N THR A 392 6.51 -23.89 9.12
CA THR A 392 7.75 -23.38 8.55
C THR A 392 8.32 -22.25 9.41
N GLU A 393 9.62 -22.24 9.64
CA GLU A 393 10.23 -21.17 10.44
C GLU A 393 10.20 -19.81 9.72
N MET A 394 10.07 -18.74 10.50
CA MET A 394 9.96 -17.38 9.94
C MET A 394 11.31 -16.86 9.38
N ASP A 395 12.44 -17.47 9.75
CA ASP A 395 13.78 -17.11 9.27
C ASP A 395 14.21 -17.87 8.00
N GLU A 396 13.50 -18.93 7.61
CA GLU A 396 13.73 -19.68 6.37
C GLU A 396 13.33 -18.85 5.14
N ILE A 397 14.27 -18.57 4.26
CA ILE A 397 14.01 -17.78 3.04
C ILE A 397 14.81 -18.38 1.89
N GLU A 398 14.23 -18.42 0.68
CA GLU A 398 14.95 -18.90 -0.49
C GLU A 398 15.90 -17.81 -1.01
N GLY A 399 17.18 -18.17 -1.19
CA GLY A 399 18.23 -17.30 -1.73
C GLY A 399 18.15 -17.13 -3.24
N GLU A 400 18.98 -16.26 -3.80
CA GLU A 400 19.23 -16.28 -5.25
C GLU A 400 20.00 -17.55 -5.66
N PRO A 401 19.98 -17.96 -6.95
CA PRO A 401 20.80 -19.08 -7.42
C PRO A 401 22.27 -18.89 -7.00
N GLY A 402 22.78 -19.79 -6.16
CA GLY A 402 24.15 -19.74 -5.60
C GLY A 402 24.25 -19.14 -4.18
N GLU A 403 23.16 -18.70 -3.58
CA GLU A 403 23.09 -18.19 -2.20
C GLU A 403 22.32 -19.18 -1.31
N ASP A 404 22.98 -19.81 -0.33
CA ASP A 404 22.29 -20.69 0.63
C ASP A 404 21.78 -19.88 1.83
N LEU A 405 20.49 -19.50 1.75
CA LEU A 405 19.76 -18.85 2.84
C LEU A 405 18.72 -19.76 3.50
N ARG A 406 18.65 -21.03 3.10
CA ARG A 406 17.60 -21.93 3.58
C ARG A 406 17.93 -22.51 4.95
N SER A 407 19.21 -22.57 5.30
CA SER A 407 19.67 -23.02 6.62
C SER A 407 19.28 -22.03 7.73
N PRO A 408 18.73 -22.49 8.86
CA PRO A 408 18.40 -21.64 10.01
C PRO A 408 19.62 -20.83 10.45
N ARG A 409 19.42 -19.58 10.90
CA ARG A 409 20.53 -18.77 11.38
C ARG A 409 21.12 -19.42 12.62
N THR A 410 22.29 -20.03 12.52
CA THR A 410 23.04 -20.44 13.72
C THR A 410 23.39 -19.17 14.50
N PRO A 411 23.08 -19.09 15.80
CA PRO A 411 23.55 -17.97 16.62
C PRO A 411 25.05 -17.93 16.47
N LYS A 412 25.62 -16.75 16.17
CA LYS A 412 27.08 -16.58 16.16
C LYS A 412 27.57 -16.96 17.56
N SER A 413 28.11 -18.18 17.70
CA SER A 413 28.87 -18.55 18.88
C SER A 413 29.96 -17.51 19.00
N ASN A 414 29.90 -16.74 20.08
CA ASN A 414 30.95 -15.81 20.44
C ASN A 414 32.19 -16.68 20.65
N LYS A 415 33.01 -16.86 19.61
CA LYS A 415 34.29 -17.55 19.75
C LYS A 415 35.09 -16.72 20.73
N SER A 416 35.12 -17.16 21.99
CA SER A 416 36.11 -16.73 22.96
C SER A 416 37.47 -16.81 22.29
N PRO A 417 38.33 -15.79 22.41
CA PRO A 417 39.64 -15.81 21.79
C PRO A 417 40.36 -17.07 22.27
N GLU A 418 40.77 -17.87 21.29
CA GLU A 418 41.57 -19.07 21.43
C GLU A 418 42.78 -18.71 22.31
N VAL A 419 42.73 -19.14 23.57
CA VAL A 419 43.87 -19.05 24.48
C VAL A 419 44.93 -19.95 23.88
N ALA A 420 45.87 -19.35 23.17
CA ALA A 420 47.08 -20.00 22.73
C ALA A 420 47.80 -20.56 23.97
N SER A 421 47.60 -21.84 24.26
CA SER A 421 48.36 -22.57 25.26
C SER A 421 49.78 -22.74 24.72
N LYS A 422 50.63 -21.75 24.97
CA LYS A 422 52.07 -21.97 25.05
C LYS A 422 52.33 -22.94 26.18
N THR A 423 53.01 -24.03 25.88
CA THR A 423 53.73 -24.85 26.87
C THR A 423 54.86 -25.59 26.14
N PRO A 424 55.95 -25.93 26.87
CA PRO A 424 57.24 -25.24 26.77
C PRO A 424 58.27 -25.91 25.86
#